data_AF-A0A3M1FR76-F1
#
_entry.id   AF-A0A3M1FR76-F1
#
_cell.length_a   1.000
_cell.length_b   1.000
_cell.length_c   1.000
_cell.angle_alpha   90.00
_cell.angle_beta   90.00
_cell.angle_gamma   90.00
#
_symmetry.space_group_name_H-M   'P 1'
#
loop_
_entity.id
_entity.type
_entity.pdbx_description
1 polymer ?
#
loop_
_entity_poly.entity_id
_entity_poly.type
_entity_poly.pdbx_seq_one_letter_code
_entity_poly.pdbx_strand_id
1 'polypeptide(L)'
;MYTFVLIARMQEYIASAIVLSRTPSSNSDSIFTLYTKELGKVRAKARSVRKITSKLAAHLTVSTLATVRLVGGNSGFQIVDALKEKTVQYPPPTLSLLAELLPEQDANTQLWSLLANTSPLSWKEVLTLIGWDPTHANCASCGKSNPRFFLVRQTCFLCTQCVRRHHIDPSNTYDAIHLQKTKVEVS
;
A
#
# COMPACT_ATOMS: atom_id res chain seq x y z
N MET A 1 -43.95 13.25 -7.19
CA MET A 1 -42.82 13.34 -6.23
C MET A 1 -42.34 11.91 -5.96
N TYR A 2 -41.44 11.38 -6.81
CA TYR A 2 -40.96 10.00 -6.68
C TYR A 2 -39.78 9.97 -5.72
N THR A 3 -39.99 9.41 -4.53
CA THR A 3 -38.93 9.11 -3.58
C THR A 3 -38.06 7.99 -4.15
N PHE A 4 -36.90 8.33 -4.71
CA PHE A 4 -35.87 7.35 -5.06
C PHE A 4 -35.38 6.70 -3.75
N VAL A 5 -35.81 5.47 -3.49
CA VAL A 5 -35.20 4.62 -2.47
C VAL A 5 -33.81 4.24 -3.00
N LEU A 6 -32.75 4.85 -2.46
CA LEU A 6 -31.37 4.42 -2.66
C LEU A 6 -31.21 3.05 -1.99
N ILE A 7 -31.44 1.98 -2.74
CA ILE A 7 -31.08 0.63 -2.31
C ILE A 7 -29.55 0.57 -2.24
N ALA A 8 -29.01 0.65 -1.02
CA ALA A 8 -27.60 0.39 -0.79
C ALA A 8 -27.30 -1.06 -1.15
N ARG A 9 -26.71 -1.30 -2.33
CA ARG A 9 -26.21 -2.62 -2.71
C ARG A 9 -24.99 -2.94 -1.85
N MET A 10 -25.21 -3.71 -0.79
CA MET A 10 -24.12 -4.37 -0.07
C MET A 10 -23.58 -5.48 -0.97
N GLN A 11 -22.31 -5.38 -1.32
CA GLN A 11 -21.64 -6.37 -2.16
C GLN A 11 -20.50 -7.03 -1.39
N GLU A 12 -20.50 -8.35 -1.38
CA GLU A 12 -19.48 -9.15 -0.74
C GLU A 12 -18.40 -9.54 -1.76
N TYR A 13 -17.15 -9.45 -1.32
CA TYR A 13 -15.97 -9.78 -2.10
C TYR A 13 -15.10 -10.73 -1.29
N ILE A 14 -14.61 -11.79 -1.94
CA ILE A 14 -13.54 -12.64 -1.41
C ILE A 14 -12.31 -12.32 -2.25
N ALA A 15 -11.25 -11.88 -1.58
CA ALA A 15 -10.06 -11.36 -2.25
C ALA A 15 -8.79 -11.84 -1.57
N SER A 16 -7.74 -12.10 -2.35
CA SER A 16 -6.40 -12.24 -1.80
C SER A 16 -5.83 -10.85 -1.52
N ALA A 17 -5.29 -10.63 -0.32
CA ALA A 17 -4.87 -9.31 0.15
C ALA A 17 -3.54 -9.36 0.88
N ILE A 18 -2.69 -8.35 0.64
CA ILE A 18 -1.51 -8.05 1.45
C ILE A 18 -1.86 -6.87 2.38
N VAL A 19 -1.63 -7.05 3.68
CA VAL A 19 -1.82 -5.98 4.67
C VAL A 19 -0.65 -5.01 4.62
N LEU A 20 -0.88 -3.81 4.08
CA LEU A 20 0.14 -2.77 3.97
C LEU A 20 0.30 -1.98 5.26
N SER A 21 -0.82 -1.56 5.87
CA SER A 21 -0.80 -0.78 7.10
C SER A 21 -2.03 -1.01 7.96
N ARG A 22 -1.92 -0.67 9.25
CA ARG A 22 -2.98 -0.77 10.24
C ARG A 22 -2.99 0.49 11.11
N THR A 23 -4.15 1.10 11.26
CA THR A 23 -4.35 2.28 12.13
C THR A 23 -5.53 2.06 13.09
N PRO A 24 -5.44 2.45 14.37
CA PRO A 24 -6.61 2.49 15.26
C PRO A 24 -7.65 3.50 14.75
N SER A 25 -8.95 3.21 14.91
CA SER A 25 -10.02 4.18 14.59
C SER A 25 -10.93 4.52 15.77
N SER A 26 -11.61 3.55 16.38
CA SER A 26 -12.57 3.78 17.48
C SER A 26 -12.94 2.48 18.17
N ASN A 27 -13.39 2.44 19.44
CA ASN A 27 -14.07 1.28 20.05
C ASN A 27 -13.44 -0.11 19.77
N SER A 28 -12.11 -0.18 19.86
CA SER A 28 -11.32 -1.39 19.55
C SER A 28 -11.30 -1.82 18.07
N ASP A 29 -11.73 -0.97 17.14
CA ASP A 29 -11.73 -1.17 15.69
C ASP A 29 -10.46 -0.60 15.04
N SER A 30 -9.93 -1.28 14.02
CA SER A 30 -8.82 -0.76 13.21
C SER A 30 -9.23 -0.57 11.77
N ILE A 31 -8.63 0.42 11.10
CA ILE A 31 -8.66 0.55 9.64
C ILE A 31 -7.38 -0.09 9.11
N PHE A 32 -7.55 -0.92 8.09
CA PHE A 32 -6.47 -1.58 7.37
C PHE A 32 -6.38 -1.01 5.98
N THR A 33 -5.16 -0.80 5.50
CA THR A 33 -4.89 -0.56 4.08
C THR A 33 -4.41 -1.87 3.50
N LEU A 34 -5.16 -2.39 2.54
CA LEU A 34 -4.91 -3.67 1.89
C LEU A 34 -4.57 -3.38 0.43
N TYR A 35 -3.56 -4.06 -0.12
CA TYR A 35 -3.47 -4.21 -1.57
C TYR A 35 -4.05 -5.57 -1.92
N THR A 36 -5.09 -5.59 -2.75
CA THR A 36 -5.83 -6.80 -3.11
C THR A 36 -5.62 -7.12 -4.57
N LYS A 37 -5.70 -8.40 -4.92
CA LYS A 37 -5.57 -8.85 -6.30
C LYS A 37 -6.71 -8.34 -7.19
N GLU A 38 -7.94 -8.36 -6.67
CA GLU A 38 -9.16 -8.10 -7.41
C GLU A 38 -9.58 -6.62 -7.39
N LEU A 39 -9.34 -5.91 -6.29
CA LEU A 39 -9.82 -4.54 -6.09
C LEU A 39 -8.68 -3.52 -6.02
N GLY A 40 -7.42 -3.91 -6.13
CA GLY A 40 -6.29 -2.99 -5.93
C GLY A 40 -6.18 -2.53 -4.47
N LYS A 41 -5.67 -1.31 -4.25
CA LYS A 41 -5.56 -0.76 -2.89
C LYS A 41 -6.95 -0.40 -2.35
N VAL A 42 -7.28 -0.89 -1.17
CA VAL A 42 -8.53 -0.57 -0.47
C VAL A 42 -8.28 -0.31 1.01
N ARG A 43 -9.02 0.66 1.56
CA ARG A 43 -9.11 0.86 3.01
C ARG A 43 -10.36 0.17 3.56
N ALA A 44 -10.16 -0.71 4.54
CA ALA A 44 -11.24 -1.50 5.11
C ALA A 44 -11.23 -1.46 6.65
N LYS A 45 -12.41 -1.29 7.25
CA LYS A 45 -12.57 -1.29 8.71
C LYS A 45 -12.78 -2.70 9.24
N ALA A 46 -12.06 -3.09 10.28
CA ALA A 46 -12.33 -4.32 11.03
C ALA A 46 -12.78 -3.97 12.46
N ARG A 47 -13.94 -4.49 12.86
CA ARG A 47 -14.55 -4.16 14.15
C ARG A 47 -13.99 -5.01 15.28
N SER A 48 -13.82 -4.42 16.46
CA SER A 48 -13.38 -5.07 17.70
C SER A 48 -12.05 -5.86 17.59
N VAL A 49 -11.22 -5.57 16.58
CA VAL A 49 -9.98 -6.28 16.27
C VAL A 49 -8.81 -5.96 17.21
N ARG A 50 -8.97 -5.00 18.12
CA ARG A 50 -8.03 -4.75 19.23
C ARG A 50 -8.39 -5.51 20.51
N LYS A 51 -9.56 -6.16 20.58
CA LYS A 51 -9.90 -7.00 21.74
C LYS A 51 -9.02 -8.24 21.72
N ILE A 52 -8.52 -8.67 22.88
CA ILE A 52 -7.68 -9.87 23.03
C ILE A 52 -8.39 -11.13 22.50
N THR A 53 -9.73 -11.17 22.60
CA THR A 53 -10.56 -12.27 22.11
C THR A 53 -10.80 -12.28 20.59
N SER A 54 -10.23 -11.33 19.85
CA SER A 54 -10.47 -11.22 18.41
C SER A 54 -9.71 -12.29 17.62
N LYS A 55 -10.45 -13.24 17.04
CA LYS A 55 -9.91 -14.24 16.11
C LYS A 55 -9.36 -13.59 14.83
N LEU A 56 -10.04 -12.54 14.37
CA LEU A 56 -9.67 -11.81 13.15
C LEU A 56 -8.31 -11.11 13.27
N ALA A 57 -7.94 -10.66 14.47
CA ALA A 57 -6.70 -9.91 14.69
C ALA A 57 -5.43 -10.72 14.36
N ALA A 58 -5.45 -12.03 14.63
CA ALA A 58 -4.32 -12.92 14.37
C ALA A 58 -4.03 -13.10 12.87
N HIS A 59 -5.03 -12.88 12.01
CA HIS A 59 -4.90 -13.02 10.55
C HIS A 59 -4.64 -11.69 9.84
N LEU A 60 -4.70 -10.56 10.56
CA LEU A 60 -4.55 -9.21 10.00
C LEU A 60 -3.39 -8.46 10.66
N THR A 61 -2.17 -8.96 10.47
CA THR A 61 -0.94 -8.23 10.82
C THR A 61 -0.30 -7.65 9.56
N VAL A 62 0.41 -6.52 9.71
CA VAL A 62 1.23 -5.96 8.62
C VAL A 62 2.15 -7.05 8.05
N SER A 63 2.36 -7.03 6.74
CA SER A 63 3.09 -8.05 5.98
C SER A 63 2.38 -9.40 5.85
N THR A 64 1.13 -9.53 6.30
CA THR A 64 0.36 -10.76 6.05
C THR A 64 -0.24 -10.75 4.65
N LEU A 65 -0.08 -11.87 3.93
CA LEU A 65 -0.91 -12.24 2.80
C LEU A 65 -2.03 -13.17 3.32
N ALA A 66 -3.27 -12.78 3.09
CA ALA A 66 -4.46 -13.48 3.55
C ALA A 66 -5.56 -13.46 2.49
N THR A 67 -6.39 -14.49 2.50
CA THR A 67 -7.71 -14.41 1.88
C THR A 67 -8.61 -13.62 2.83
N VAL A 68 -9.18 -12.51 2.36
CA VAL A 68 -10.07 -11.63 3.14
C VAL A 68 -11.46 -11.62 2.54
N ARG A 69 -12.45 -11.50 3.42
CA ARG A 69 -13.84 -11.30 3.04
C ARG A 69 -14.24 -9.87 3.37
N LEU A 70 -14.59 -9.13 2.34
CA LEU A 70 -14.92 -7.71 2.40
C LEU A 70 -16.39 -7.50 2.05
N VAL A 71 -17.06 -6.64 2.80
CA VAL A 71 -18.38 -6.14 2.45
C VAL A 71 -18.25 -4.66 2.09
N GLY A 72 -18.54 -4.33 0.84
CA GLY A 72 -18.60 -2.96 0.35
C GLY A 72 -19.99 -2.36 0.54
N GLY A 73 -20.05 -1.08 0.89
CA GLY A 73 -21.28 -0.30 0.96
C GLY A 73 -20.98 1.20 0.97
N ASN A 74 -22.01 2.02 1.25
CA ASN A 74 -21.90 3.48 1.19
C ASN A 74 -20.83 4.08 2.14
N SER A 75 -20.50 3.35 3.22
CA SER A 75 -19.50 3.76 4.21
C SER A 75 -18.08 3.23 3.93
N GLY A 76 -17.85 2.65 2.75
CA GLY A 76 -16.59 1.97 2.39
C GLY A 76 -16.60 0.48 2.72
N PHE A 77 -15.41 -0.13 2.75
CA PHE A 77 -15.25 -1.57 2.98
C PHE A 77 -15.19 -1.94 4.46
N GLN A 78 -15.82 -3.05 4.82
CA GLN A 78 -15.68 -3.70 6.12
C GLN A 78 -15.06 -5.09 5.94
N ILE A 79 -14.06 -5.42 6.76
CA ILE A 79 -13.51 -6.78 6.86
C ILE A 79 -14.41 -7.59 7.78
N VAL A 80 -15.00 -8.66 7.25
CA VAL A 80 -15.89 -9.56 8.00
C VAL A 80 -15.22 -10.88 8.34
N ASP A 81 -14.22 -11.30 7.57
CA ASP A 81 -13.43 -12.50 7.83
C ASP A 81 -12.03 -12.39 7.18
N ALA A 82 -11.06 -13.14 7.71
CA ALA A 82 -9.73 -13.25 7.12
C ALA A 82 -9.05 -14.55 7.52
N LEU A 83 -8.39 -15.19 6.55
CA LEU A 83 -7.56 -16.36 6.76
C LEU A 83 -6.14 -16.09 6.25
N LYS A 84 -5.19 -16.02 7.19
CA LYS A 84 -3.77 -15.87 6.88
C LYS A 84 -3.26 -17.06 6.07
N GLU A 85 -2.57 -16.77 4.97
CA GLU A 85 -1.90 -17.77 4.15
C GLU A 85 -0.40 -17.79 4.44
N LYS A 86 0.27 -16.63 4.28
CA LYS A 86 1.71 -16.49 4.51
C LYS A 86 2.07 -15.08 4.95
N THR A 87 3.32 -14.87 5.33
CA THR A 87 3.89 -13.54 5.56
C THR A 87 4.77 -13.18 4.37
N VAL A 88 4.53 -12.01 3.75
CA VAL A 88 5.45 -11.45 2.74
C VAL A 88 6.67 -10.86 3.42
N GLN A 89 7.84 -10.99 2.79
CA GLN A 89 9.12 -10.59 3.39
C GLN A 89 9.45 -9.11 3.11
N TYR A 90 8.50 -8.23 3.39
CA TYR A 90 8.71 -6.78 3.29
C TYR A 90 8.69 -6.14 4.67
N PRO A 91 9.67 -5.26 4.98
CA PRO A 91 9.69 -4.55 6.24
C PRO A 91 8.55 -3.49 6.27
N PRO A 92 8.02 -3.13 7.45
CA PRO A 92 6.90 -2.20 7.58
C PRO A 92 7.07 -0.83 6.89
N PRO A 93 8.28 -0.21 6.83
CA PRO A 93 8.46 1.05 6.09
C PRO A 93 8.18 0.91 4.59
N THR A 94 8.61 -0.19 3.96
CA THR A 94 8.31 -0.47 2.54
C THR A 94 6.82 -0.59 2.29
N LEU A 95 6.10 -1.27 3.18
CA LEU A 95 4.64 -1.41 3.07
C LEU A 95 3.92 -0.09 3.31
N SER A 96 4.44 0.76 4.19
CA SER A 96 3.92 2.10 4.43
C SER A 96 4.09 3.00 3.20
N LEU A 97 5.25 2.93 2.53
CA LEU A 97 5.48 3.62 1.26
C LEU A 97 4.52 3.13 0.17
N LEU A 98 4.28 1.81 0.06
CA LEU A 98 3.30 1.28 -0.87
C LEU A 98 1.88 1.77 -0.56
N ALA A 99 1.51 1.82 0.73
CA ALA A 99 0.20 2.31 1.14
C ALA A 99 -0.04 3.77 0.74
N GLU A 100 1.00 4.60 0.82
CA GLU A 100 0.97 6.01 0.42
C GLU A 100 1.00 6.17 -1.11
N LEU A 101 1.88 5.41 -1.78
CA LEU A 101 2.17 5.56 -3.21
C LEU A 101 1.06 5.03 -4.13
N LEU A 102 0.51 3.87 -3.81
CA LEU A 102 -0.41 3.19 -4.73
C LEU A 102 -1.75 3.94 -4.80
N PRO A 103 -2.40 4.04 -5.97
CA PRO A 103 -3.74 4.60 -6.07
C PRO A 103 -4.80 3.67 -5.46
N GLU A 104 -5.92 4.23 -4.97
CA GLU A 104 -7.07 3.46 -4.49
C GLU A 104 -7.79 2.79 -5.65
N GLN A 105 -8.31 1.59 -5.43
CA GLN A 105 -9.13 0.81 -6.38
C GLN A 105 -8.49 0.51 -7.75
N ASP A 106 -7.16 0.56 -7.83
CA ASP A 106 -6.41 0.27 -9.05
C ASP A 106 -5.81 -1.14 -8.98
N ALA A 107 -6.56 -2.11 -9.50
CA ALA A 107 -6.12 -3.50 -9.53
C ALA A 107 -5.13 -3.73 -10.67
N ASN A 108 -3.88 -4.04 -10.32
CA ASN A 108 -2.85 -4.39 -11.29
C ASN A 108 -2.31 -5.80 -11.02
N THR A 109 -2.57 -6.73 -11.95
CA THR A 109 -2.21 -8.15 -11.84
C THR A 109 -0.70 -8.38 -11.84
N GLN A 110 0.06 -7.59 -12.59
CA GLN A 110 1.53 -7.68 -12.62
C GLN A 110 2.11 -7.19 -11.30
N LEU A 111 1.63 -6.05 -10.78
CA LEU A 111 2.04 -5.54 -9.48
C LEU A 111 1.65 -6.50 -8.35
N TRP A 112 0.47 -7.11 -8.41
CA TRP A 112 0.08 -8.15 -7.47
C TRP A 112 1.06 -9.32 -7.49
N SER A 113 1.39 -9.82 -8.68
CA SER A 113 2.29 -10.97 -8.85
C SER A 113 3.68 -10.66 -8.31
N LEU A 114 4.18 -9.45 -8.53
CA LEU A 114 5.42 -8.93 -7.95
C LEU A 114 5.37 -8.93 -6.42
N LEU A 115 4.36 -8.28 -5.83
CA LEU A 115 4.23 -8.11 -4.39
C LEU A 115 3.96 -9.42 -3.63
N ALA A 116 3.23 -10.36 -4.24
CA ALA A 116 2.86 -11.61 -3.59
C ALA A 116 3.96 -12.68 -3.63
N ASN A 117 4.87 -12.60 -4.61
CA ASN A 117 5.77 -13.70 -4.95
C ASN A 117 7.26 -13.34 -5.02
N THR A 118 7.62 -12.04 -5.08
CA THR A 118 9.02 -11.64 -5.28
C THR A 118 9.60 -10.96 -4.04
N SER A 119 10.75 -11.44 -3.57
CA SER A 119 11.52 -10.80 -2.49
C SER A 119 13.02 -10.93 -2.80
N PRO A 120 13.83 -9.85 -2.66
CA PRO A 120 13.46 -8.51 -2.19
C PRO A 120 12.67 -7.68 -3.23
N LEU A 121 11.99 -6.62 -2.77
CA LEU A 121 11.20 -5.73 -3.63
C LEU A 121 12.10 -4.82 -4.49
N SER A 122 11.85 -4.80 -5.80
CA SER A 122 12.48 -3.87 -6.74
C SER A 122 11.60 -2.62 -6.91
N TRP A 123 12.00 -1.50 -6.32
CA TRP A 123 11.27 -0.24 -6.47
C TRP A 123 11.20 0.26 -7.91
N LYS A 124 12.18 -0.06 -8.75
CA LYS A 124 12.14 0.29 -10.17
C LYS A 124 10.97 -0.41 -10.87
N GLU A 125 10.81 -1.71 -10.64
CA GLU A 125 9.70 -2.47 -11.21
C GLU A 125 8.35 -1.97 -10.70
N VAL A 126 8.23 -1.72 -9.39
CA VAL A 126 7.00 -1.14 -8.82
C VAL A 126 6.67 0.17 -9.52
N LEU A 127 7.62 1.11 -9.58
CA LEU A 127 7.43 2.43 -10.19
C LEU A 127 7.07 2.33 -11.67
N THR A 128 7.75 1.47 -12.45
CA THR A 128 7.41 1.23 -13.85
C THR A 128 5.97 0.70 -14.01
N LEU A 129 5.56 -0.25 -13.17
CA LEU A 129 4.21 -0.84 -13.22
C LEU A 129 3.09 0.15 -12.86
N ILE A 130 3.39 1.17 -12.04
CA ILE A 130 2.45 2.25 -11.70
C ILE A 130 2.60 3.49 -12.58
N GLY A 131 3.36 3.41 -13.69
CA GLY A 131 3.49 4.47 -14.68
C GLY A 131 4.59 5.51 -14.42
N TRP A 132 5.45 5.30 -13.43
CA TRP A 132 6.57 6.17 -13.07
C TRP A 132 7.92 5.55 -13.44
N ASP A 133 8.18 5.28 -14.71
CA ASP A 133 9.44 4.63 -15.14
C ASP A 133 10.70 5.49 -14.82
N PRO A 134 11.61 5.03 -13.94
CA PRO A 134 12.82 5.76 -13.60
C PRO A 134 13.86 5.82 -14.72
N THR A 135 13.76 4.95 -15.74
CA THR A 135 14.76 4.82 -16.82
C THR A 135 14.88 6.08 -17.65
N HIS A 136 13.76 6.74 -17.90
CA HIS A 136 13.65 7.94 -18.74
C HIS A 136 13.37 9.21 -17.91
N ALA A 137 13.40 9.08 -16.58
CA ALA A 137 13.09 10.17 -15.69
C ALA A 137 14.22 11.20 -15.60
N ASN A 138 13.84 12.46 -15.46
CA ASN A 138 14.74 13.56 -15.15
C ASN A 138 14.44 14.11 -13.75
N CYS A 139 15.44 14.72 -13.12
CA CYS A 139 15.27 15.43 -11.87
C CYS A 139 14.27 16.58 -12.06
N ALA A 140 13.16 16.55 -11.32
CA ALA A 140 12.10 17.56 -11.39
C ALA A 140 12.59 18.97 -11.03
N SER A 141 13.68 19.09 -10.26
CA SER A 141 14.21 20.39 -9.84
C SER A 141 15.28 20.99 -10.77
N CYS A 142 16.06 20.18 -11.49
CA CYS A 142 17.20 20.70 -12.28
C CYS A 142 17.31 20.10 -13.69
N GLY A 143 16.42 19.20 -14.08
CA GLY A 143 16.39 18.60 -15.42
C GLY A 143 17.48 17.56 -15.70
N LYS A 144 18.44 17.33 -14.79
CA LYS A 144 19.48 16.30 -14.98
C LYS A 144 18.86 14.91 -15.08
N SER A 145 19.34 14.12 -16.04
CA SER A 145 19.00 12.72 -16.20
C SER A 145 19.50 11.87 -15.03
N ASN A 146 19.01 10.64 -14.95
CA ASN A 146 19.45 9.61 -14.00
C ASN A 146 19.19 9.97 -12.51
N PRO A 147 17.92 10.18 -12.13
CA PRO A 147 17.57 10.48 -10.75
C PRO A 147 17.99 9.36 -9.80
N ARG A 148 18.09 9.71 -8.51
CA ARG A 148 18.51 8.80 -7.44
C ARG A 148 17.39 8.51 -6.46
N PHE A 149 16.43 9.43 -6.38
CA PHE A 149 15.33 9.39 -5.44
C PHE A 149 14.02 9.56 -6.17
N PHE A 150 12.99 8.88 -5.69
CA PHE A 150 11.60 9.17 -6.01
C PHE A 150 10.91 9.63 -4.72
N LEU A 151 10.30 10.80 -4.74
CA LEU A 151 9.54 11.31 -3.61
C LEU A 151 8.09 10.84 -3.73
N VAL A 152 7.61 10.12 -2.73
CA VAL A 152 6.29 9.48 -2.79
C VAL A 152 5.16 10.51 -2.81
N ARG A 153 5.19 11.49 -1.91
CA ARG A 153 4.13 12.49 -1.79
C ARG A 153 4.05 13.46 -2.96
N GLN A 154 5.21 13.87 -3.49
CA GLN A 154 5.27 14.79 -4.63
C GLN A 154 5.22 14.07 -5.98
N THR A 155 5.23 12.72 -5.96
CA THR A 155 5.27 11.85 -7.16
C THR A 155 6.27 12.35 -8.19
N CYS A 156 7.52 12.56 -7.77
CA CYS A 156 8.54 13.15 -8.64
C CYS A 156 9.92 12.60 -8.35
N PHE A 157 10.81 12.76 -9.34
CA PHE A 157 12.18 12.28 -9.26
C PHE A 157 13.16 13.39 -8.87
N LEU A 158 14.12 13.07 -8.01
CA LEU A 158 15.21 13.98 -7.66
C LEU A 158 16.59 13.33 -7.78
N CYS A 159 17.58 14.13 -8.17
CA CYS A 159 19.00 13.77 -8.08
C CYS A 159 19.55 14.07 -6.68
N THR A 160 20.70 13.48 -6.33
CA THR A 160 21.35 13.67 -5.02
C THR A 160 21.61 15.13 -4.68
N GLN A 161 21.97 15.95 -5.67
CA GLN A 161 22.26 17.37 -5.46
C GLN A 161 20.99 18.14 -5.04
N CYS A 162 19.87 17.88 -5.70
CA CYS A 162 18.61 18.55 -5.40
C CYS A 162 18.01 18.11 -4.06
N VAL A 163 18.14 16.83 -3.69
CA VAL A 163 17.74 16.36 -2.35
C VAL A 163 18.48 17.14 -1.26
N ARG A 164 19.81 17.27 -1.38
CA ARG A 164 20.62 18.06 -0.43
C ARG A 164 20.26 19.55 -0.44
N ARG A 165 20.10 20.14 -1.64
CA ARG A 165 19.79 21.56 -1.81
C ARG A 165 18.46 21.95 -1.18
N HIS A 166 17.46 21.07 -1.28
CA HIS A 166 16.12 21.30 -0.73
C HIS A 166 15.99 20.79 0.72
N HIS A 167 17.10 20.40 1.35
CA HIS A 167 17.13 19.86 2.72
C HIS A 167 16.14 18.70 2.94
N ILE A 168 15.90 17.90 1.89
CA ILE A 168 15.07 16.71 1.99
C ILE A 168 15.91 15.63 2.66
N ASP A 169 15.41 15.07 3.76
CA ASP A 169 16.06 13.96 4.43
C ASP A 169 15.70 12.63 3.73
N PRO A 170 16.62 12.01 2.97
CA PRO A 170 16.35 10.76 2.30
C PRO A 170 16.42 9.55 3.25
N SER A 171 16.88 9.73 4.49
CA SER A 171 16.87 8.69 5.51
C SER A 171 15.49 8.47 6.12
N ASN A 172 14.60 9.46 5.99
CA ASN A 172 13.19 9.31 6.27
C ASN A 172 12.56 8.38 5.21
N THR A 173 12.61 7.09 5.52
CA THR A 173 12.10 5.99 4.68
C THR A 173 10.60 6.04 4.44
N TYR A 174 9.87 7.01 5.02
CA TYR A 174 8.43 7.19 4.79
C TYR A 174 8.11 8.14 3.63
N ASP A 175 9.07 8.95 3.18
CA ASP A 175 8.80 9.99 2.17
C ASP A 175 9.59 9.80 0.85
N ALA A 176 10.76 9.15 0.90
CA ALA A 176 11.65 9.01 -0.27
C ALA A 176 12.11 7.58 -0.51
N ILE A 177 12.04 7.15 -1.78
CA ILE A 177 12.54 5.87 -2.27
C ILE A 177 13.89 6.06 -2.94
N HIS A 178 14.92 5.35 -2.48
CA HIS A 178 16.25 5.37 -3.10
C HIS A 178 16.34 4.33 -4.23
N LEU A 179 16.41 4.78 -5.48
CA LEU A 179 16.30 3.93 -6.68
C LEU A 179 17.46 2.94 -6.88
N GLN A 180 18.60 3.15 -6.20
CA GLN A 180 19.77 2.26 -6.28
C GLN A 180 20.02 1.42 -5.02
N LYS A 181 19.22 1.57 -3.95
CA LYS A 181 19.33 0.68 -2.79
C LYS A 181 18.42 -0.52 -3.06
N THR A 182 18.98 -1.56 -3.68
CA THR A 182 18.32 -2.86 -3.87
C THR A 182 18.19 -3.66 -2.57
N LYS A 183 18.72 -3.15 -1.46
CA LYS A 183 18.52 -3.71 -0.12
C LYS A 183 17.95 -2.63 0.78
N VAL A 184 16.71 -2.83 1.24
CA VAL A 184 16.24 -2.21 2.47
C VAL A 184 17.02 -2.90 3.59
N GLU A 185 18.21 -2.38 3.89
CA GLU A 185 18.94 -2.78 5.08
C GLU A 185 18.14 -2.32 6.29
N VAL A 186 17.44 -3.27 6.89
CA VAL A 186 16.84 -3.14 8.21
C VAL A 186 18.01 -2.97 9.18
N SER A 187 18.17 -1.76 9.71
CA SER A 187 18.97 -1.51 10.92
C SER A 187 18.11 -1.70 12.15
#